data_AF-A0A8K0KXI8-F1
#
_entry.id   AF-A0A8K0KXI8-F1
#
_cell.length_a   1.000
_cell.length_b   1.000
_cell.length_c   1.000
_cell.angle_alpha   90.00
_cell.angle_beta   90.00
_cell.angle_gamma   90.00
#
_symmetry.space_group_name_H-M   'P 1'
#
loop_
_entity.id
_entity.type
_entity.pdbx_description
1 polymer ?
#
loop_
_entity_poly.entity_id
_entity_poly.type
_entity_poly.pdbx_seq_one_letter_code
_entity_poly.pdbx_strand_id
1 'polypeptide(L)'
;MGWLWNSKPSDDGYDILDAKTKALLDKEAPKPQSSPPPAIASQTAQPPPKSYSERVGLTNPLDKPTSPSSSESDTSLTVPPQSLYQDGRYSHLWKTYTPSTSAPSPTASQDQLTNLLSSYSSRRAAVSRAALENCVEEHIAENECFSSGNLAQKMRGCRDESKTFSKCYTLQARFLKAMGYMDLRLDEDGRGDERREAMQARADGIWQEVRRREELEKMAKKEGREMPVFGELEVPWRGEVGSGKSSEERQEEMLAWFKEERRELVREELKKVPEGERELELRLRIAETKADVGYGEAVGRFFEQEKEDRRARKEKGNTTLGDWLKWMGGWSQ
;
A
#
# COMPACT_ATOMS: atom_id res chain seq x y z
N MET A 1 -14.34 -16.12 -25.21
CA MET A 1 -14.46 -14.66 -25.38
C MET A 1 -13.17 -14.13 -25.99
N GLY A 2 -12.97 -14.36 -27.28
CA GLY A 2 -11.85 -13.80 -28.02
C GLY A 2 -12.43 -12.88 -29.06
N TRP A 3 -12.16 -11.58 -28.93
CA TRP A 3 -12.24 -10.56 -29.97
C TRP A 3 -11.61 -9.27 -29.41
N LEU A 4 -10.91 -8.53 -30.29
CA LEU A 4 -10.38 -7.15 -30.16
C LEU A 4 -8.86 -6.90 -30.02
N TRP A 5 -7.98 -7.89 -30.17
CA TRP A 5 -6.52 -7.60 -30.19
C TRP A 5 -5.83 -8.08 -31.47
N ASN A 6 -6.37 -7.67 -32.62
CA ASN A 6 -5.62 -7.77 -33.88
C ASN A 6 -5.87 -6.53 -34.76
N SER A 7 -5.17 -5.44 -34.45
CA SER A 7 -4.88 -4.40 -35.46
C SER A 7 -3.47 -3.85 -35.22
N LYS A 8 -2.72 -3.73 -36.32
CA LYS A 8 -1.34 -3.23 -36.38
C LYS A 8 -1.31 -1.73 -36.03
N PRO A 9 -0.19 -1.20 -35.50
CA PRO A 9 -0.13 0.19 -35.07
C PRO A 9 -0.14 1.13 -36.27
N SER A 10 -1.16 1.99 -36.36
CA SER A 10 -1.07 3.28 -37.04
C SER A 10 -0.85 4.35 -35.98
N ASP A 11 0.06 5.29 -36.25
CA ASP A 11 0.66 6.19 -35.26
C ASP A 11 -0.33 7.15 -34.55
N ASP A 12 -1.56 7.28 -35.06
CA ASP A 12 -2.59 8.12 -34.46
C ASP A 12 -3.88 7.34 -34.16
N GLY A 13 -4.16 7.14 -32.86
CA GLY A 13 -5.38 6.48 -32.37
C GLY A 13 -6.68 7.25 -32.67
N TYR A 14 -6.58 8.46 -33.24
CA TYR A 14 -7.72 9.27 -33.67
C TYR A 14 -8.47 8.60 -34.82
N ASP A 15 -7.77 7.93 -35.73
CA ASP A 15 -8.38 7.37 -36.94
C ASP A 15 -9.31 6.20 -36.67
N ILE A 16 -9.16 5.54 -35.53
CA ILE A 16 -9.93 4.37 -35.10
C ILE A 16 -11.28 4.78 -34.47
N LEU A 17 -11.51 6.08 -34.23
CA LEU A 17 -12.73 6.57 -33.58
C LEU A 17 -13.95 6.62 -34.54
N ASP A 18 -15.13 6.30 -34.01
CA ASP A 18 -16.40 6.46 -34.73
C ASP A 18 -16.66 7.92 -35.14
N ALA A 19 -17.33 8.11 -36.28
CA ALA A 19 -17.53 9.44 -36.88
C ALA A 19 -18.22 10.47 -35.96
N LYS A 20 -19.14 10.01 -35.10
CA LYS A 20 -19.80 10.88 -34.11
C LYS A 20 -18.84 11.35 -33.02
N THR A 21 -17.90 10.50 -32.62
CA THR A 21 -16.91 10.79 -31.58
C THR A 21 -15.82 11.71 -32.10
N LYS A 22 -15.38 11.50 -33.36
CA LYS A 22 -14.50 12.44 -34.08
C LYS A 22 -15.14 13.83 -34.16
N ALA A 23 -16.41 13.91 -34.58
CA ALA A 23 -17.11 15.19 -34.68
C ALA A 23 -17.25 15.92 -33.32
N LEU A 24 -17.35 15.19 -32.21
CA LEU A 24 -17.34 15.78 -30.87
C LEU A 24 -15.95 16.25 -30.45
N LEU A 25 -14.91 15.46 -30.71
CA LEU A 25 -13.53 15.86 -30.43
C LEU A 25 -13.13 17.08 -31.26
N ASP A 26 -13.45 17.13 -32.55
CA ASP A 26 -13.16 18.30 -33.40
C ASP A 26 -13.90 19.56 -32.92
N LYS A 27 -15.08 19.40 -32.31
CA LYS A 27 -15.89 20.51 -31.80
C LYS A 27 -15.39 21.03 -30.45
N GLU A 28 -14.93 20.14 -29.58
CA GLU A 28 -14.49 20.47 -28.22
C GLU A 28 -12.97 20.66 -28.12
N ALA A 29 -12.20 20.27 -29.15
CA ALA A 29 -10.76 20.43 -29.15
C ALA A 29 -10.37 21.91 -29.22
N PRO A 30 -9.45 22.37 -28.35
CA PRO A 30 -8.95 23.73 -28.41
C PRO A 30 -8.21 23.95 -29.74
N LYS A 31 -8.52 25.05 -30.44
CA LYS A 31 -7.85 25.41 -31.70
C LYS A 31 -6.33 25.49 -31.46
N PRO A 32 -5.49 24.85 -32.29
CA PRO A 32 -4.05 24.89 -32.14
C PRO A 32 -3.54 26.33 -32.25
N GLN A 33 -2.90 26.81 -31.18
CA GLN A 33 -2.13 28.04 -31.21
C GLN A 33 -0.92 27.82 -32.11
N SER A 34 -0.74 28.69 -33.11
CA SER A 34 0.47 28.76 -33.92
C SER A 34 1.69 29.02 -33.02
N SER A 35 2.72 28.19 -33.12
CA SER A 35 4.04 28.41 -32.51
C SER A 35 5.04 28.97 -33.54
N PRO A 36 6.24 29.43 -33.15
CA PRO A 36 6.54 30.63 -32.33
C PRO A 36 7.63 31.51 -32.99
N PRO A 37 8.03 32.67 -32.42
CA PRO A 37 9.38 33.21 -32.63
C PRO A 37 10.31 32.99 -31.42
N PRO A 38 11.65 33.05 -31.62
CA PRO A 38 12.63 32.38 -30.78
C PRO A 38 13.01 33.13 -29.50
N ALA A 39 13.65 32.38 -28.60
CA ALA A 39 14.04 32.71 -27.25
C ALA A 39 14.97 33.94 -27.12
N ILE A 40 14.70 34.75 -26.09
CA ILE A 40 15.71 35.56 -25.40
C ILE A 40 15.52 35.35 -23.89
N ALA A 41 16.61 34.97 -23.23
CA ALA A 41 16.73 34.87 -21.79
C ALA A 41 16.66 36.26 -21.13
N SER A 42 15.84 36.40 -20.08
CA SER A 42 16.09 37.34 -18.98
C SER A 42 15.21 36.98 -17.79
N GLN A 43 15.86 36.85 -16.63
CA GLN A 43 15.26 36.66 -15.32
C GLN A 43 14.52 37.94 -14.91
N THR A 44 13.25 37.83 -14.52
CA THR A 44 12.58 38.81 -13.65
C THR A 44 11.47 38.14 -12.85
N ALA A 45 11.35 38.57 -11.59
CA ALA A 45 10.51 38.04 -10.54
C ALA A 45 9.03 37.83 -10.92
N GLN A 46 8.46 36.71 -10.46
CA GLN A 46 7.03 36.42 -10.54
C GLN A 46 6.23 37.38 -9.65
N PRO A 47 5.16 38.03 -10.15
CA PRO A 47 4.17 38.68 -9.29
C PRO A 47 3.29 37.62 -8.59
N PRO A 48 2.73 37.92 -7.40
CA PRO A 48 1.92 36.97 -6.64
C PRO A 48 0.65 36.55 -7.39
N PRO A 49 0.10 35.35 -7.11
CA PRO A 49 -1.07 34.84 -7.81
C PRO A 49 -2.30 35.72 -7.52
N LYS A 50 -2.94 36.18 -8.61
CA LYS A 50 -4.23 36.88 -8.58
C LYS A 50 -5.27 36.05 -7.84
N SER A 51 -5.91 36.65 -6.83
CA SER A 51 -6.99 36.03 -6.07
C SER A 51 -8.21 35.72 -6.96
N TYR A 52 -8.99 34.72 -6.57
CA TYR A 52 -10.14 34.20 -7.34
C TYR A 52 -11.14 35.29 -7.76
N SER A 53 -11.31 36.35 -6.97
CA SER A 53 -12.22 37.48 -7.24
C SER A 53 -11.90 38.25 -8.53
N GLU A 54 -10.63 38.32 -8.93
CA GLU A 54 -10.20 38.98 -10.16
C GLU A 54 -10.49 38.14 -11.42
N ARG A 55 -10.66 36.83 -11.29
CA ARG A 55 -10.97 35.93 -12.41
C ARG A 55 -12.44 35.92 -12.81
N VAL A 56 -13.34 36.37 -11.92
CA VAL A 56 -14.80 36.30 -12.14
C VAL A 56 -15.41 37.62 -12.60
N GLY A 57 -14.59 38.65 -12.88
CA GLY A 57 -15.06 39.89 -13.49
C GLY A 57 -16.01 40.73 -12.62
N LEU A 58 -15.97 40.59 -11.29
CA LEU A 58 -16.69 41.49 -10.39
C LEU A 58 -15.88 42.78 -10.23
N THR A 59 -16.28 43.83 -10.93
CA THR A 59 -15.87 45.20 -10.61
C THR A 59 -16.66 45.64 -9.38
N ASN A 60 -15.97 46.09 -8.32
CA ASN A 60 -16.60 46.80 -7.21
C ASN A 60 -16.94 48.22 -7.67
N PRO A 61 -18.22 48.64 -7.72
CA PRO A 61 -18.53 50.03 -7.50
C PRO A 61 -18.57 50.26 -5.98
N LEU A 62 -17.61 51.05 -5.54
CA LEU A 62 -17.62 51.65 -4.22
C LEU A 62 -18.74 52.68 -4.17
N ASP A 63 -19.95 52.28 -3.74
CA ASP A 63 -20.98 53.22 -3.28
C ASP A 63 -21.60 52.71 -1.98
N LYS A 64 -21.44 53.51 -0.94
CA LYS A 64 -22.02 53.35 0.41
C LYS A 64 -23.15 54.38 0.55
N PRO A 65 -24.04 54.23 1.55
CA PRO A 65 -25.27 53.47 1.54
C PRO A 65 -26.50 54.39 1.47
N THR A 66 -27.65 53.89 0.99
CA THR A 66 -28.95 54.49 1.32
C THR A 66 -29.77 53.45 2.05
N SER A 67 -30.04 53.76 3.33
CA SER A 67 -31.02 53.05 4.15
C SER A 67 -32.43 53.33 3.61
N PRO A 68 -33.33 52.36 3.69
CA PRO A 68 -34.55 52.67 4.40
C PRO A 68 -34.82 51.68 5.54
N SER A 69 -35.25 52.28 6.64
CA SER A 69 -35.78 51.65 7.84
C SER A 69 -37.17 51.04 7.60
N SER A 70 -37.58 50.21 8.56
CA SER A 70 -38.96 49.75 8.88
C SER A 70 -39.50 48.59 8.01
N SER A 71 -40.02 47.46 8.52
CA SER A 71 -40.40 47.01 9.86
C SER A 71 -40.51 45.47 9.91
N GLU A 72 -40.25 44.90 11.10
CA GLU A 72 -40.95 43.78 11.75
C GLU A 72 -41.38 42.55 10.94
N SER A 73 -40.75 41.39 11.22
CA SER A 73 -41.48 40.20 11.69
C SER A 73 -40.52 39.12 12.21
N ASP A 74 -40.82 38.64 13.40
CA ASP A 74 -40.29 37.50 14.14
C ASP A 74 -39.64 36.37 13.31
N THR A 75 -38.36 36.12 13.56
CA THR A 75 -37.86 34.86 14.15
C THR A 75 -36.36 35.00 14.29
N SER A 76 -35.84 34.98 15.52
CA SER A 76 -34.41 34.85 15.76
C SER A 76 -33.96 33.48 15.26
N LEU A 77 -33.62 33.39 13.98
CA LEU A 77 -33.03 32.20 13.39
C LEU A 77 -31.59 32.13 13.89
N THR A 78 -31.41 31.46 15.03
CA THR A 78 -30.13 31.18 15.66
C THR A 78 -29.22 30.49 14.66
N VAL A 79 -28.30 31.25 14.07
CA VAL A 79 -27.26 30.70 13.20
C VAL A 79 -26.10 30.25 14.09
N PRO A 80 -25.50 29.08 13.86
CA PRO A 80 -24.35 28.64 14.64
C PRO A 80 -23.15 29.59 14.50
N PRO A 81 -22.29 29.70 15.53
CA PRO A 81 -21.14 30.60 15.52
C PRO A 81 -20.10 30.25 14.44
N GLN A 82 -20.11 29.01 13.94
CA GLN A 82 -19.27 28.55 12.83
C GLN A 82 -19.72 29.10 11.47
N SER A 83 -20.87 29.79 11.41
CA SER A 83 -21.32 30.43 10.18
C SER A 83 -20.57 31.73 9.90
N LEU A 84 -20.23 31.93 8.63
CA LEU A 84 -19.54 33.14 8.16
C LEU A 84 -20.46 34.38 8.18
N TYR A 85 -21.78 34.17 8.14
CA TYR A 85 -22.80 35.23 8.10
C TYR A 85 -23.77 35.07 9.28
N GLN A 86 -23.63 35.95 10.27
CA GLN A 86 -24.41 35.95 11.52
C GLN A 86 -25.77 36.67 11.39
N ASP A 87 -26.02 37.30 10.25
CA ASP A 87 -27.21 38.09 9.95
C ASP A 87 -28.46 37.24 9.61
N GLY A 88 -28.37 35.91 9.70
CA GLY A 88 -29.50 35.02 9.45
C GLY A 88 -29.80 34.77 7.98
N ARG A 89 -29.10 35.40 7.01
CA ARG A 89 -29.40 35.26 5.57
C ARG A 89 -29.33 33.81 5.07
N TYR A 90 -28.37 33.05 5.59
CA TYR A 90 -28.17 31.64 5.24
C TYR A 90 -28.68 30.67 6.29
N SER A 91 -29.49 31.14 7.25
CA SER A 91 -30.05 30.31 8.32
C SER A 91 -30.77 29.05 7.81
N HIS A 92 -31.44 29.14 6.66
CA HIS A 92 -32.12 28.02 6.01
C HIS A 92 -31.16 26.90 5.60
N LEU A 93 -29.91 27.20 5.21
CA LEU A 93 -28.89 26.19 4.88
C LEU A 93 -28.44 25.43 6.14
N TRP A 94 -28.37 26.13 7.28
CA TRP A 94 -27.98 25.55 8.56
C TRP A 94 -29.06 24.68 9.19
N LYS A 95 -30.35 24.92 8.89
CA LYS A 95 -31.46 24.10 9.39
C LYS A 95 -31.35 22.62 8.98
N THR A 96 -30.78 22.35 7.80
CA THR A 96 -30.57 21.00 7.27
C THR A 96 -29.12 20.54 7.34
N TYR A 97 -28.21 21.39 7.83
CA TYR A 97 -26.80 21.04 7.91
C TYR A 97 -26.56 20.12 9.11
N THR A 98 -26.18 18.88 8.81
CA THR A 98 -25.64 17.94 9.79
C THR A 98 -24.12 17.94 9.65
N PRO A 99 -23.35 18.37 10.67
CA PRO A 99 -21.90 18.25 10.63
C PRO A 99 -21.51 16.77 10.51
N SER A 100 -20.54 16.46 9.66
CA SER A 100 -20.14 15.08 9.32
C SER A 100 -19.75 14.23 10.55
N THR A 101 -19.34 14.85 11.66
CA THR A 101 -19.05 14.21 12.94
C THR A 101 -20.28 13.68 13.68
N SER A 102 -21.49 14.15 13.35
CA SER A 102 -22.74 13.78 14.02
C SER A 102 -23.60 12.79 13.22
N ALA A 103 -23.35 12.65 11.92
CA ALA A 103 -24.00 11.67 11.08
C ALA A 103 -23.12 10.41 11.02
N PRO A 104 -23.51 9.28 11.63
CA PRO A 104 -22.85 8.02 11.35
C PRO A 104 -23.14 7.69 9.88
N SER A 105 -22.22 8.05 8.97
CA SER A 105 -22.32 7.61 7.59
C SER A 105 -22.35 6.07 7.61
N PRO A 106 -23.32 5.41 6.96
CA PRO A 106 -23.30 3.95 6.81
C PRO A 106 -22.03 3.48 6.06
N THR A 107 -21.32 4.38 5.38
CA THR A 107 -20.03 4.11 4.75
C THR A 107 -18.85 4.27 5.70
N ALA A 108 -18.94 5.00 6.82
CA ALA A 108 -17.75 5.33 7.62
C ALA A 108 -17.02 4.09 8.17
N SER A 109 -17.77 3.05 8.57
CA SER A 109 -17.20 1.78 9.00
C SER A 109 -16.61 1.00 7.80
N GLN A 110 -17.34 0.94 6.69
CA GLN A 110 -16.85 0.30 5.46
C GLN A 110 -15.58 0.97 4.94
N ASP A 111 -15.53 2.30 4.95
CA ASP A 111 -14.42 3.15 4.52
C ASP A 111 -13.20 2.90 5.42
N GLN A 112 -13.39 2.76 6.74
CA GLN A 112 -12.33 2.38 7.68
C GLN A 112 -11.76 1.00 7.36
N LEU A 113 -12.60 -0.01 7.14
CA LEU A 113 -12.15 -1.34 6.76
C LEU A 113 -11.42 -1.33 5.42
N THR A 114 -11.92 -0.59 4.42
CA THR A 114 -11.26 -0.46 3.12
C THR A 114 -9.93 0.27 3.24
N ASN A 115 -9.82 1.26 4.12
CA ASN A 115 -8.57 1.97 4.39
C ASN A 115 -7.55 1.03 5.06
N LEU A 116 -7.98 0.20 6.01
CA LEU A 116 -7.12 -0.83 6.60
C LEU A 116 -6.62 -1.82 5.54
N LEU A 117 -7.52 -2.37 4.71
CA LEU A 117 -7.18 -3.31 3.64
C LEU A 117 -6.26 -2.69 2.58
N SER A 118 -6.54 -1.44 2.20
CA SER A 118 -5.73 -0.67 1.26
C SER A 118 -4.34 -0.37 1.84
N SER A 119 -4.26 -0.04 3.13
CA SER A 119 -2.96 0.20 3.79
C SER A 119 -2.11 -1.07 3.81
N TYR A 120 -2.71 -2.24 4.10
CA TYR A 120 -2.00 -3.51 4.10
C TYR A 120 -1.56 -3.92 2.70
N SER A 121 -2.42 -3.79 1.69
CA SER A 121 -2.06 -4.10 0.31
C SER A 121 -0.98 -3.17 -0.22
N SER A 122 -1.03 -1.88 0.13
CA SER A 122 0.00 -0.89 -0.20
C SER A 122 1.35 -1.24 0.43
N ARG A 123 1.38 -1.62 1.71
CA ARG A 123 2.62 -2.06 2.39
C ARG A 123 3.16 -3.34 1.79
N ARG A 124 2.29 -4.30 1.45
CA ARG A 124 2.69 -5.54 0.78
C ARG A 124 3.31 -5.24 -0.58
N ALA A 125 2.72 -4.31 -1.33
CA ALA A 125 3.28 -3.83 -2.59
C ALA A 125 4.62 -3.12 -2.38
N ALA A 126 4.79 -2.36 -1.30
CA ALA A 126 6.05 -1.72 -0.95
C ALA A 126 7.16 -2.75 -0.63
N VAL A 127 6.84 -3.85 0.06
CA VAL A 127 7.79 -4.97 0.25
C VAL A 127 8.20 -5.58 -1.07
N SER A 128 7.24 -5.82 -1.98
CA SER A 128 7.58 -6.39 -3.29
C SER A 128 8.44 -5.45 -4.14
N ARG A 129 8.17 -4.13 -4.11
CA ARG A 129 9.00 -3.15 -4.83
C ARG A 129 10.41 -3.11 -4.28
N ALA A 130 10.54 -3.02 -2.96
CA ALA A 130 11.82 -3.05 -2.26
C ALA A 130 12.63 -4.33 -2.55
N ALA A 131 11.96 -5.49 -2.58
CA ALA A 131 12.62 -6.74 -2.95
C ALA A 131 13.09 -6.76 -4.41
N LEU A 132 12.34 -6.17 -5.34
CA LEU A 132 12.77 -6.03 -6.74
C LEU A 132 13.94 -5.05 -6.90
N GLU A 133 13.93 -3.94 -6.15
CA GLU A 133 15.03 -2.97 -6.14
C GLU A 133 16.35 -3.63 -5.70
N ASN A 134 16.30 -4.43 -4.63
CA ASN A 134 17.47 -5.20 -4.18
C ASN A 134 17.90 -6.29 -5.18
N CYS A 135 16.96 -6.90 -5.90
CA CYS A 135 17.23 -8.01 -6.82
C CYS A 135 17.40 -7.56 -8.28
N VAL A 136 17.67 -6.26 -8.52
CA VAL A 136 17.72 -5.71 -9.87
C VAL A 136 18.82 -6.36 -10.72
N GLU A 137 19.98 -6.69 -10.13
CA GLU A 137 21.08 -7.34 -10.85
C GLU A 137 20.68 -8.73 -11.36
N GLU A 138 20.01 -9.53 -10.52
CA GLU A 138 19.54 -10.86 -10.89
C GLU A 138 18.43 -10.79 -11.95
N HIS A 139 17.57 -9.77 -11.85
CA HIS A 139 16.54 -9.51 -12.85
C HIS A 139 17.15 -9.09 -14.20
N ILE A 140 18.21 -8.26 -14.19
CA ILE A 140 18.94 -7.90 -15.41
C ILE A 140 19.57 -9.16 -16.03
N ALA A 141 20.22 -10.01 -15.23
CA ALA A 141 20.83 -11.25 -15.73
C ALA A 141 19.80 -12.22 -16.36
N GLU A 142 18.61 -12.35 -15.74
CA GLU A 142 17.50 -13.12 -16.32
C GLU A 142 17.04 -12.53 -17.65
N ASN A 143 16.83 -11.21 -17.71
CA ASN A 143 16.39 -10.54 -18.92
C ASN A 143 17.45 -10.63 -20.04
N GLU A 144 18.73 -10.49 -19.70
CA GLU A 144 19.86 -10.67 -20.62
C GLU A 144 19.92 -12.09 -21.20
N CYS A 145 19.58 -13.11 -20.41
CA CYS A 145 19.46 -14.47 -20.93
C CYS A 145 18.33 -14.58 -21.96
N PHE A 146 17.17 -13.95 -21.72
CA PHE A 146 16.06 -13.96 -22.67
C PHE A 146 16.33 -13.13 -23.93
N SER A 147 17.00 -11.97 -23.81
CA SER A 147 17.29 -11.08 -24.93
C SER A 147 18.48 -11.56 -25.76
N SER A 148 19.61 -11.88 -25.13
CA SER A 148 20.91 -12.13 -25.76
C SER A 148 21.51 -13.51 -25.49
N GLY A 149 20.89 -14.33 -24.64
CA GLY A 149 21.42 -15.64 -24.26
C GLY A 149 21.50 -16.67 -25.39
N ASN A 150 22.15 -17.80 -25.09
CA ASN A 150 22.27 -18.90 -26.04
C ASN A 150 20.89 -19.48 -26.37
N LEU A 151 20.66 -19.89 -27.63
CA LEU A 151 19.40 -20.50 -28.07
C LEU A 151 19.00 -21.69 -27.19
N ALA A 152 19.99 -22.49 -26.75
CA ALA A 152 19.76 -23.61 -25.84
C ALA A 152 19.26 -23.16 -24.45
N GLN A 153 19.77 -22.04 -23.91
CA GLN A 153 19.31 -21.48 -22.64
C GLN A 153 17.91 -20.91 -22.76
N LYS A 154 17.63 -20.18 -23.86
CA LYS A 154 16.29 -19.66 -24.16
C LYS A 154 15.25 -20.78 -24.30
N MET A 155 15.58 -21.87 -25.00
CA MET A 155 14.70 -23.04 -25.12
C MET A 155 14.44 -23.74 -23.78
N ARG A 156 15.35 -23.63 -22.82
CA ARG A 156 15.16 -24.11 -21.44
C ARG A 156 14.49 -23.09 -20.53
N GLY A 157 14.16 -21.90 -21.05
CA GLY A 157 13.53 -20.81 -20.33
C GLY A 157 14.42 -20.16 -19.28
N CYS A 158 15.73 -20.02 -19.55
CA CYS A 158 16.69 -19.33 -18.66
C CYS A 158 16.60 -19.78 -17.19
N ARG A 159 16.44 -21.10 -17.00
CA ARG A 159 16.11 -21.71 -15.70
C ARG A 159 17.05 -21.37 -14.56
N ASP A 160 18.33 -21.19 -14.84
CA ASP A 160 19.34 -20.94 -13.80
C ASP A 160 19.22 -19.49 -13.32
N GLU A 161 19.14 -18.53 -14.25
CA GLU A 161 18.95 -17.11 -13.99
C GLU A 161 17.57 -16.82 -13.38
N SER A 162 16.51 -17.44 -13.90
CA SER A 162 15.17 -17.35 -13.31
C SER A 162 15.11 -17.90 -11.88
N LYS A 163 15.89 -18.95 -11.58
CA LYS A 163 15.97 -19.52 -10.24
C LYS A 163 16.73 -18.61 -9.29
N THR A 164 17.82 -17.96 -9.72
CA THR A 164 18.54 -17.00 -8.87
C THR A 164 17.68 -15.77 -8.58
N PHE A 165 17.03 -15.21 -9.59
CA PHE A 165 16.09 -14.10 -9.42
C PHE A 165 14.94 -14.46 -8.47
N SER A 166 14.25 -15.59 -8.71
CA SER A 166 13.14 -16.03 -7.87
C SER A 166 13.56 -16.24 -6.41
N LYS A 167 14.77 -16.77 -6.20
CA LYS A 167 15.33 -16.98 -4.86
C LYS A 167 15.65 -15.65 -4.19
N CYS A 168 16.33 -14.74 -4.88
CA CYS A 168 16.62 -13.39 -4.40
C CYS A 168 15.32 -12.70 -3.97
N TYR A 169 14.35 -12.62 -4.87
CA TYR A 169 13.09 -11.93 -4.64
C TYR A 169 12.33 -12.50 -3.43
N THR A 170 12.25 -13.83 -3.32
CA THR A 170 11.53 -14.49 -2.22
C THR A 170 12.23 -14.27 -0.88
N LEU A 171 13.56 -14.39 -0.84
CA LEU A 171 14.33 -14.18 0.39
C LEU A 171 14.32 -12.72 0.82
N GLN A 172 14.54 -11.78 -0.10
CA GLN A 172 14.47 -10.34 0.17
C GLN A 172 13.11 -9.94 0.75
N ALA A 173 12.01 -10.39 0.14
CA ALA A 173 10.67 -10.12 0.66
C ALA A 173 10.47 -10.70 2.08
N ARG A 174 11.00 -11.88 2.38
CA ARG A 174 10.94 -12.50 3.71
C ARG A 174 11.81 -11.75 4.73
N PHE A 175 13.02 -11.34 4.38
CA PHE A 175 13.89 -10.56 5.26
C PHE A 175 13.27 -9.19 5.59
N LEU A 176 12.73 -8.49 4.61
CA LEU A 176 12.04 -7.21 4.82
C LEU A 176 10.84 -7.37 5.76
N LYS A 177 10.03 -8.42 5.57
CA LYS A 177 8.94 -8.75 6.53
C LYS A 177 9.49 -9.03 7.93
N ALA A 178 10.60 -9.76 8.05
CA ALA A 178 11.21 -10.12 9.32
C ALA A 178 11.76 -8.93 10.11
N MET A 179 12.29 -7.93 9.42
CA MET A 179 12.72 -6.66 10.03
C MET A 179 11.52 -5.74 10.34
N GLY A 180 10.34 -6.07 9.82
CA GLY A 180 9.08 -5.36 10.03
C GLY A 180 8.90 -4.16 9.13
N TYR A 181 9.30 -4.29 7.87
CA TYR A 181 8.99 -3.33 6.81
C TYR A 181 7.47 -3.09 6.65
N MET A 182 6.65 -4.06 7.08
CA MET A 182 5.18 -4.00 7.05
C MET A 182 4.56 -3.28 8.26
N ASP A 183 5.34 -2.92 9.29
CA ASP A 183 4.82 -2.47 10.58
C ASP A 183 4.03 -1.16 10.51
N LEU A 184 2.79 -1.16 11.04
CA LEU A 184 1.89 0.01 11.09
C LEU A 184 2.54 1.21 11.76
N ARG A 185 3.44 0.96 12.71
CA ARG A 185 4.03 1.99 13.57
C ARG A 185 5.25 2.68 12.98
N LEU A 186 5.76 2.21 11.84
CA LEU A 186 7.02 2.70 11.28
C LEU A 186 7.00 4.20 10.99
N ASP A 187 5.83 4.70 10.58
CA ASP A 187 5.60 6.08 10.16
C ASP A 187 5.20 7.01 11.33
N GLU A 188 5.02 6.50 12.56
CA GLU A 188 4.57 7.29 13.71
C GLU A 188 5.52 8.47 14.04
N ASP A 189 6.83 8.26 13.92
CA ASP A 189 7.85 9.25 14.27
C ASP A 189 8.33 10.09 13.07
N GLY A 190 7.70 9.98 11.90
CA GLY A 190 8.13 10.66 10.66
C GLY A 190 9.43 10.13 10.03
N ARG A 191 10.14 9.20 10.69
CA ARG A 191 11.37 8.53 10.20
C ARG A 191 11.10 7.17 9.56
N GLY A 192 9.95 7.03 8.90
CA GLY A 192 9.55 5.76 8.27
C GLY A 192 10.44 5.40 7.09
N ASP A 193 10.74 6.37 6.22
CA ASP A 193 11.51 6.16 4.99
C ASP A 193 12.97 5.79 5.28
N GLU A 194 13.64 6.55 6.16
CA GLU A 194 15.02 6.25 6.61
C GLU A 194 15.13 4.82 7.18
N ARG A 195 14.14 4.40 7.99
CA ARG A 195 14.11 3.04 8.54
C ARG A 195 13.88 1.98 7.46
N ARG A 196 13.05 2.27 6.45
CA ARG A 196 12.82 1.36 5.30
C ARG A 196 14.08 1.20 4.46
N GLU A 197 14.77 2.29 4.15
CA GLU A 197 16.04 2.27 3.42
C GLU A 197 17.12 1.48 4.18
N ALA A 198 17.24 1.69 5.49
CA ALA A 198 18.16 0.92 6.33
C ALA A 198 17.85 -0.59 6.31
N MET A 199 16.56 -0.96 6.35
CA MET A 199 16.14 -2.36 6.22
C MET A 199 16.45 -2.91 4.83
N GLN A 200 16.21 -2.15 3.76
CA GLN A 200 16.54 -2.56 2.39
C GLN A 200 18.03 -2.82 2.23
N ALA A 201 18.88 -1.88 2.65
CA ALA A 201 20.33 -2.03 2.59
C ALA A 201 20.84 -3.22 3.41
N ARG A 202 20.25 -3.47 4.59
CA ARG A 202 20.60 -4.65 5.40
C ARG A 202 20.15 -5.95 4.73
N ALA A 203 18.97 -5.97 4.13
CA ALA A 203 18.46 -7.13 3.40
C ALA A 203 19.36 -7.47 2.20
N ASP A 204 19.83 -6.45 1.47
CA ASP A 204 20.81 -6.62 0.40
C ASP A 204 22.14 -7.19 0.90
N GLY A 205 22.70 -6.63 1.98
CA GLY A 205 23.92 -7.16 2.58
C GLY A 205 23.81 -8.64 3.01
N ILE A 206 22.65 -9.05 3.54
CA ILE A 206 22.39 -10.46 3.87
C ILE A 206 22.38 -11.34 2.61
N TRP A 207 21.79 -10.86 1.52
CA TRP A 207 21.76 -11.59 0.24
C TRP A 207 23.16 -11.80 -0.34
N GLN A 208 24.01 -10.77 -0.32
CA GLN A 208 25.39 -10.90 -0.78
C GLN A 208 26.16 -11.95 0.03
N GLU A 209 25.94 -11.99 1.36
CA GLU A 209 26.54 -12.99 2.23
C GLU A 209 26.01 -14.41 1.93
N VAL A 210 24.71 -14.56 1.68
CA VAL A 210 24.11 -15.83 1.24
C VAL A 210 24.74 -16.30 -0.08
N ARG A 211 24.88 -15.41 -1.07
CA ARG A 211 25.48 -15.72 -2.37
C ARG A 211 26.93 -16.17 -2.21
N ARG A 212 27.72 -15.46 -1.38
CA ARG A 212 29.11 -15.78 -1.07
C ARG A 212 29.22 -17.18 -0.45
N ARG A 213 28.36 -17.52 0.50
CA ARG A 213 28.33 -18.86 1.13
C ARG A 213 28.04 -19.96 0.11
N GLU A 214 27.05 -19.76 -0.75
CA GLU A 214 26.68 -20.72 -1.79
C GLU A 214 27.79 -20.91 -2.83
N GLU A 215 28.47 -19.84 -3.23
CA GLU A 215 29.60 -19.91 -4.14
C GLU A 215 30.76 -20.73 -3.53
N LEU A 216 31.08 -20.52 -2.26
CA LEU A 216 32.10 -21.28 -1.55
C LEU A 216 31.72 -22.76 -1.41
N GLU A 217 30.46 -23.08 -1.11
CA GLU A 217 30.01 -24.47 -1.09
C GLU A 217 30.09 -25.13 -2.47
N LYS A 218 29.70 -24.41 -3.53
CA LYS A 218 29.81 -24.91 -4.90
C LYS A 218 31.27 -25.16 -5.27
N MET A 219 32.19 -24.28 -4.87
CA MET A 219 33.63 -24.47 -5.10
C MET A 219 34.18 -25.65 -4.31
N ALA A 220 33.87 -25.77 -3.02
CA ALA A 220 34.29 -26.90 -2.19
C ALA A 220 33.79 -28.25 -2.77
N LYS A 221 32.52 -28.31 -3.21
CA LYS A 221 31.93 -29.48 -3.86
C LYS A 221 32.62 -29.83 -5.19
N LYS A 222 33.00 -28.83 -5.98
CA LYS A 222 33.73 -29.03 -7.25
C LYS A 222 35.17 -29.53 -7.02
N GLU A 223 35.83 -29.01 -5.99
CA GLU A 223 37.22 -29.36 -5.63
C GLU A 223 37.31 -30.64 -4.78
N GLY A 224 36.18 -31.21 -4.34
CA GLY A 224 36.14 -32.36 -3.44
C GLY A 224 36.66 -32.07 -2.04
N ARG A 225 36.65 -30.80 -1.61
CA ARG A 225 37.05 -30.37 -0.27
C ARG A 225 35.88 -30.47 0.71
N GLU A 226 36.19 -30.49 2.00
CA GLU A 226 35.18 -30.45 3.06
C GLU A 226 34.30 -29.20 2.96
N MET A 227 33.03 -29.34 3.32
CA MET A 227 32.05 -28.27 3.19
C MET A 227 32.35 -27.19 4.23
N PRO A 228 32.46 -25.90 3.83
CA PRO A 228 32.73 -24.82 4.76
C PRO A 228 31.58 -24.70 5.78
N VAL A 229 31.93 -24.61 7.06
CA VAL A 229 30.95 -24.39 8.15
C VAL A 229 30.80 -22.88 8.35
N PHE A 230 29.59 -22.37 8.15
CA PHE A 230 29.29 -20.96 8.37
C PHE A 230 28.57 -20.75 9.71
N GLY A 231 28.81 -19.60 10.34
CA GLY A 231 28.02 -19.15 11.48
C GLY A 231 26.60 -18.71 11.08
N GLU A 232 25.78 -18.36 12.06
CA GLU A 232 24.43 -17.86 11.83
C GLU A 232 24.42 -16.57 10.97
N LEU A 233 23.38 -16.38 10.16
CA LEU A 233 23.19 -15.11 9.44
C LEU A 233 22.69 -14.03 10.41
N GLU A 234 23.37 -12.89 10.43
CA GLU A 234 22.97 -11.76 11.26
C GLU A 234 21.79 -10.99 10.64
N VAL A 235 20.58 -11.43 10.95
CA VAL A 235 19.34 -10.72 10.59
C VAL A 235 18.85 -9.93 11.81
N PRO A 236 18.56 -8.62 11.71
CA PRO A 236 17.98 -7.87 12.82
C PRO A 236 16.50 -8.25 12.96
N TRP A 237 16.25 -9.33 13.70
CA TRP A 237 14.92 -9.88 13.92
C TRP A 237 14.05 -8.92 14.74
N ARG A 238 12.78 -8.81 14.36
CA ARG A 238 11.78 -8.15 15.20
C ARG A 238 11.33 -9.08 16.33
N GLY A 239 11.91 -8.85 17.51
CA GLY A 239 11.66 -9.62 18.73
C GLY A 239 12.68 -10.74 18.92
N GLU A 240 13.27 -10.81 20.10
CA GLU A 240 14.29 -11.81 20.44
C GLU A 240 13.66 -13.20 20.64
N VAL A 241 14.32 -14.22 20.11
CA VAL A 241 14.03 -15.63 20.44
C VAL A 241 15.24 -16.19 21.18
N GLY A 242 15.04 -16.47 22.46
CA GLY A 242 15.89 -17.26 23.37
C GLY A 242 17.38 -17.36 23.05
N SER A 243 18.18 -16.40 23.53
CA SER A 243 19.63 -16.57 23.60
C SER A 243 19.99 -17.63 24.66
N GLY A 244 20.84 -18.61 24.32
CA GLY A 244 21.40 -19.57 25.27
C GLY A 244 20.80 -21.00 25.31
N LYS A 245 19.87 -21.34 24.41
CA LYS A 245 19.33 -22.71 24.26
C LYS A 245 20.00 -23.49 23.12
N SER A 246 19.91 -24.82 23.15
CA SER A 246 20.40 -25.67 22.06
C SER A 246 19.59 -25.46 20.77
N SER A 247 20.16 -25.80 19.60
CA SER A 247 19.51 -25.62 18.30
C SER A 247 18.14 -26.31 18.23
N GLU A 248 18.03 -27.55 18.73
CA GLU A 248 16.78 -28.32 18.71
C GLU A 248 15.71 -27.73 19.64
N GLU A 249 16.09 -27.30 20.85
CA GLU A 249 15.16 -26.66 21.79
C GLU A 249 14.61 -25.34 21.23
N ARG A 250 15.46 -24.55 20.55
CA ARG A 250 15.01 -23.33 19.87
C ARG A 250 14.05 -23.65 18.73
N GLN A 251 14.28 -24.73 17.98
CA GLN A 251 13.36 -25.14 16.91
C GLN A 251 11.99 -25.54 17.46
N GLU A 252 11.93 -26.32 18.55
CA GLU A 252 10.65 -26.74 19.13
C GLU A 252 9.89 -25.56 19.78
N GLU A 253 10.60 -24.63 20.42
CA GLU A 253 10.04 -23.37 20.91
C GLU A 253 9.48 -22.50 19.78
N MET A 254 10.20 -22.42 18.66
CA MET A 254 9.73 -21.73 17.45
C MET A 254 8.50 -22.40 16.84
N LEU A 255 8.47 -23.74 16.81
CA LEU A 255 7.32 -24.52 16.35
C LEU A 255 6.08 -24.32 17.24
N ALA A 256 6.27 -23.98 18.52
CA ALA A 256 5.19 -23.68 19.44
C ALA A 256 4.37 -22.44 19.07
N TRP A 257 4.93 -21.52 18.27
CA TRP A 257 4.22 -20.35 17.73
C TRP A 257 3.11 -20.72 16.74
N PHE A 258 3.18 -21.92 16.16
CA PHE A 258 2.18 -22.41 15.22
C PHE A 258 1.15 -23.29 15.93
N LYS A 259 -0.11 -23.19 15.47
CA LYS A 259 -1.17 -24.16 15.81
C LYS A 259 -0.75 -25.56 15.40
N GLU A 260 -1.27 -26.57 16.08
CA GLU A 260 -0.87 -27.98 15.96
C GLU A 260 -0.88 -28.49 14.51
N GLU A 261 -1.97 -28.28 13.77
CA GLU A 261 -2.08 -28.64 12.34
C GLU A 261 -0.97 -28.01 11.48
N ARG A 262 -0.69 -26.72 11.70
CA ARG A 262 0.36 -26.00 10.97
C ARG A 262 1.75 -26.46 11.42
N ARG A 263 1.93 -26.83 12.68
CA ARG A 263 3.20 -27.29 13.23
C ARG A 263 3.69 -28.54 12.52
N GLU A 264 2.81 -29.51 12.29
CA GLU A 264 3.15 -30.74 11.56
C GLU A 264 3.54 -30.46 10.11
N LEU A 265 2.79 -29.60 9.42
CA LEU A 265 3.13 -29.18 8.06
C LEU A 265 4.50 -28.49 7.99
N VAL A 266 4.77 -27.58 8.92
CA VAL A 266 6.06 -26.89 9.01
C VAL A 266 7.19 -27.90 9.28
N ARG A 267 6.96 -28.88 10.16
CA ARG A 267 7.94 -29.94 10.45
C ARG A 267 8.24 -30.80 9.22
N GLU A 268 7.24 -31.18 8.44
CA GLU A 268 7.44 -31.92 7.18
C GLU A 268 8.19 -31.10 6.13
N GLU A 269 7.92 -29.80 6.04
CA GLU A 269 8.63 -28.91 5.11
C GLU A 269 10.09 -28.68 5.53
N LEU A 270 10.37 -28.59 6.84
CA LEU A 270 11.73 -28.44 7.37
C LEU A 270 12.62 -29.66 7.10
N LYS A 271 12.05 -30.85 6.95
CA LYS A 271 12.83 -32.04 6.53
C LYS A 271 13.47 -31.86 5.14
N LYS A 272 12.87 -31.03 4.28
CA LYS A 272 13.40 -30.72 2.94
C LYS A 272 14.50 -29.65 2.97
N VAL A 273 14.65 -28.94 4.09
CA VAL A 273 15.63 -27.88 4.30
C VAL A 273 16.90 -28.48 4.93
N PRO A 274 18.10 -28.10 4.45
CA PRO A 274 19.36 -28.49 5.08
C PRO A 274 19.40 -28.11 6.56
N GLU A 275 20.00 -28.96 7.39
CA GLU A 275 19.96 -28.81 8.86
C GLU A 275 20.45 -27.44 9.36
N GLY A 276 21.53 -26.92 8.76
CA GLY A 276 22.06 -25.59 9.10
C GLY A 276 21.15 -24.42 8.74
N GLU A 277 20.17 -24.61 7.85
CA GLU A 277 19.26 -23.55 7.39
C GLU A 277 17.87 -23.63 8.03
N ARG A 278 17.55 -24.71 8.75
CA ARG A 278 16.22 -24.95 9.34
C ARG A 278 15.83 -23.87 10.34
N GLU A 279 16.76 -23.46 11.19
CA GLU A 279 16.51 -22.43 12.20
C GLU A 279 16.17 -21.09 11.55
N LEU A 280 16.92 -20.70 10.52
CA LEU A 280 16.67 -19.49 9.75
C LEU A 280 15.29 -19.52 9.08
N GLU A 281 14.95 -20.64 8.42
CA GLU A 281 13.66 -20.80 7.75
C GLU A 281 12.49 -20.73 8.74
N LEU A 282 12.64 -21.31 9.94
CA LEU A 282 11.66 -21.18 11.02
C LEU A 282 11.48 -19.73 11.48
N ARG A 283 12.58 -19.01 11.70
CA ARG A 283 12.52 -17.59 12.09
C ARG A 283 11.84 -16.73 11.03
N LEU A 284 12.14 -16.96 9.75
CA LEU A 284 11.50 -16.26 8.63
C LEU A 284 9.99 -16.55 8.58
N ARG A 285 9.57 -17.81 8.81
CA ARG A 285 8.14 -18.19 8.84
C ARG A 285 7.39 -17.57 10.01
N ILE A 286 8.03 -17.51 11.18
CA ILE A 286 7.46 -16.83 12.36
C ILE A 286 7.31 -15.36 12.07
N ALA A 287 8.35 -14.72 11.51
CA ALA A 287 8.32 -13.32 11.11
C ALA A 287 7.17 -13.02 10.14
N GLU A 288 7.01 -13.84 9.09
CA GLU A 288 5.91 -13.70 8.13
C GLU A 288 4.54 -13.86 8.82
N THR A 289 4.41 -14.86 9.69
CA THR A 289 3.16 -15.09 10.43
C THR A 289 2.85 -13.93 11.38
N LYS A 290 3.85 -13.38 12.09
CA LYS A 290 3.68 -12.21 12.96
C LYS A 290 3.24 -10.98 12.17
N ALA A 291 3.83 -10.75 11.00
CA ALA A 291 3.44 -9.65 10.11
C ALA A 291 1.97 -9.77 9.66
N ASP A 292 1.50 -10.99 9.38
CA ASP A 292 0.11 -11.23 8.97
C ASP A 292 -0.89 -11.22 10.16
N VAL A 293 -0.51 -11.76 11.32
CA VAL A 293 -1.35 -11.79 12.53
C VAL A 293 -1.62 -10.38 13.05
N GLY A 294 -0.61 -9.50 13.09
CA GLY A 294 -0.81 -8.12 13.55
C GLY A 294 -1.87 -7.37 12.75
N TYR A 295 -2.01 -7.69 11.45
CA TYR A 295 -3.08 -7.16 10.62
C TYR A 295 -4.44 -7.80 10.93
N GLY A 296 -4.47 -9.13 11.11
CA GLY A 296 -5.68 -9.85 11.52
C GLY A 296 -6.26 -9.33 12.84
N GLU A 297 -5.41 -8.99 13.82
CA GLU A 297 -5.82 -8.37 15.08
C GLU A 297 -6.40 -6.97 14.90
N ALA A 298 -5.87 -6.16 13.97
CA ALA A 298 -6.43 -4.84 13.66
C ALA A 298 -7.83 -4.95 13.03
N VAL A 299 -8.02 -5.91 12.11
CA VAL A 299 -9.32 -6.21 11.51
C VAL A 299 -10.30 -6.78 12.55
N GLY A 300 -9.84 -7.67 13.43
CA GLY A 300 -10.66 -8.22 14.52
C GLY A 300 -11.18 -7.13 15.46
N ARG A 301 -10.31 -6.23 15.91
CA ARG A 301 -10.69 -5.07 16.74
C ARG A 301 -11.74 -4.19 16.06
N PHE A 302 -11.63 -3.99 14.75
CA PHE A 302 -12.63 -3.24 13.99
C PHE A 302 -14.02 -3.93 14.02
N PHE A 303 -14.09 -5.25 13.84
CA PHE A 303 -15.37 -5.97 13.93
C PHE A 303 -15.95 -6.00 15.35
N GLU A 304 -15.11 -6.11 16.38
CA GLU A 304 -15.53 -6.01 17.78
C GLU A 304 -16.14 -4.63 18.08
N GLN A 305 -15.48 -3.56 17.62
CA GLN A 305 -15.99 -2.20 17.74
C GLN A 305 -17.33 -2.02 17.01
N GLU A 306 -17.48 -2.56 15.79
CA GLU A 306 -18.76 -2.51 15.06
C GLU A 306 -19.87 -3.31 15.78
N LYS A 307 -19.51 -4.39 16.50
CA LYS A 307 -20.45 -5.18 17.30
C LYS A 307 -20.88 -4.43 18.57
N GLU A 308 -19.99 -3.68 19.19
CA GLU A 308 -20.28 -2.81 20.34
C GLU A 308 -21.16 -1.62 19.95
N ASP A 309 -20.83 -0.93 18.84
CA ASP A 309 -21.62 0.19 18.32
C ASP A 309 -23.04 -0.25 17.95
N ARG A 310 -23.20 -1.47 17.42
CA ARG A 310 -24.51 -2.09 17.17
C ARG A 310 -25.29 -2.34 18.46
N ARG A 311 -24.63 -2.86 19.51
CA ARG A 311 -25.26 -3.07 20.83
C ARG A 311 -25.68 -1.73 21.46
N ALA A 312 -24.83 -0.72 21.40
CA ALA A 312 -25.13 0.62 21.90
C ALA A 312 -26.32 1.27 21.17
N ARG A 313 -26.43 1.08 19.84
CA ARG A 313 -27.61 1.55 19.06
C ARG A 313 -28.89 0.83 19.45
N LYS A 314 -28.81 -0.46 19.76
CA LYS A 314 -29.94 -1.25 20.27
C LYS A 314 -30.40 -0.77 21.63
N GLU A 315 -29.49 -0.53 22.56
CA GLU A 315 -29.80 0.00 23.90
C GLU A 315 -30.42 1.40 23.85
N LYS A 316 -29.98 2.24 22.91
CA LYS A 316 -30.53 3.59 22.68
C LYS A 316 -31.84 3.62 21.90
N GLY A 317 -32.35 2.48 21.44
CA GLY A 317 -33.58 2.41 20.63
C GLY A 317 -33.45 2.96 19.21
N ASN A 318 -32.24 3.27 18.75
CA ASN A 318 -31.95 3.82 17.42
C ASN A 318 -31.45 2.71 16.48
N THR A 319 -32.19 1.61 16.37
CA THR A 319 -31.85 0.52 15.45
C THR A 319 -32.10 0.94 14.00
N THR A 320 -31.18 0.61 13.11
CA THR A 320 -31.29 0.95 11.67
C THR A 320 -31.99 -0.19 10.93
N LEU A 321 -32.65 0.08 9.79
CA LEU A 321 -33.24 -0.93 8.89
C LEU A 321 -32.25 -2.06 8.53
N GLY A 322 -30.97 -1.72 8.35
CA GLY A 322 -29.91 -2.70 8.10
C GLY A 322 -29.61 -3.62 9.29
N ASP A 323 -29.73 -3.13 10.53
CA ASP A 323 -29.56 -3.97 11.72
C ASP A 323 -30.73 -4.95 11.88
N TRP A 324 -31.94 -4.49 11.56
CA TRP A 324 -33.13 -5.35 11.55
C TRP A 324 -33.01 -6.47 10.52
N LEU A 325 -32.52 -6.16 9.31
CA LEU A 325 -32.30 -7.16 8.25
C LEU A 325 -31.23 -8.19 8.65
N LYS A 326 -30.09 -7.74 9.21
CA LYS A 326 -29.02 -8.63 9.69
C LYS A 326 -29.49 -9.52 10.85
N TRP A 327 -30.37 -9.01 11.70
CA TRP A 327 -31.00 -9.78 12.77
C TRP A 327 -31.92 -10.87 12.24
N MET A 328 -32.84 -10.53 11.33
CA MET A 328 -33.74 -11.51 10.69
C MET A 328 -32.98 -12.57 9.87
N GLY A 329 -31.85 -12.20 9.28
CA GLY A 329 -31.03 -13.10 8.47
C GLY A 329 -30.15 -14.06 9.27
N GLY A 330 -30.05 -13.93 10.60
CA GLY A 330 -29.18 -14.77 11.43
C GLY A 330 -27.70 -14.39 11.40
N TRP A 331 -27.34 -13.23 10.84
CA TRP A 331 -25.96 -12.73 10.78
C TRP A 331 -25.55 -12.00 12.08
N SER A 332 -26.35 -12.15 13.15
CA SER A 332 -26.23 -11.40 14.40
C SER A 332 -25.56 -12.16 15.54
N GLN A 333 -25.01 -13.36 15.31
CA GLN A 333 -24.24 -14.10 16.34
C GLN A 333 -22.79 -13.62 16.39
#